data_AF-A0AAW9FHA9-F1
#
_entry.id   AF-A0AAW9FHA9-F1
#
_cell.length_a   1.000
_cell.length_b   1.000
_cell.length_c   1.000
_cell.angle_alpha   90.00
_cell.angle_beta   90.00
_cell.angle_gamma   90.00
#
_symmetry.space_group_name_H-M   'P 1'
#
loop_
_entity.id
_entity.type
_entity.pdbx_description
1 polymer ?
#
loop_
_entity_poly.entity_id
_entity_poly.type
_entity_poly.pdbx_seq_one_letter_code
_entity_poly.pdbx_strand_id
1 'polypeptide(L)'
;MDHNVRVDTKDRKKWPWVVGPYKWVETICPREAHHIIHDMVYRLGKAPKLEPDRNSNANRIPHSPTYNEGQAICLSPGMHRTDEDAVHKSLNPALKLLGERHVPNGTAPLGEIRAATHQAINMISNLPEKCKKLARDAATVQVGSKSRQPGRTTRLPPKDADAIRVLWGGSYAR
;
A
#
# COMPACT_ATOMS: atom_id res chain seq x y z
N MET A 1 9.71 24.76 -6.59
CA MET A 1 9.58 24.28 -5.21
C MET A 1 10.72 23.30 -4.99
N ASP A 2 11.67 23.65 -4.12
CA ASP A 2 12.88 22.88 -3.88
C ASP A 2 12.55 21.60 -3.11
N HIS A 3 12.50 20.47 -3.81
CA HIS A 3 12.02 19.19 -3.26
C HIS A 3 13.14 18.20 -2.86
N ASN A 4 14.34 18.65 -2.50
CA ASN A 4 15.46 17.75 -2.19
C ASN A 4 16.23 18.11 -0.90
N VAL A 5 15.54 18.43 0.19
CA VAL A 5 16.20 18.50 1.51
C VAL A 5 16.12 17.13 2.17
N ARG A 6 17.21 16.36 2.11
CA ARG A 6 17.42 15.21 2.98
C ARG A 6 17.48 15.74 4.42
N VAL A 7 16.46 15.45 5.23
CA VAL A 7 16.41 15.90 6.62
C VAL A 7 17.36 15.03 7.43
N ASP A 8 18.62 15.45 7.48
CA ASP A 8 19.68 14.80 8.25
C ASP A 8 19.59 15.24 9.71
N THR A 9 18.79 14.53 10.51
CA THR A 9 18.75 14.74 11.96
C THR A 9 19.28 13.51 12.68
N LYS A 10 20.22 13.79 13.60
CA LYS A 10 20.81 12.80 14.51
C LYS A 10 19.78 12.25 15.52
N ASP A 11 18.66 12.93 15.70
CA ASP A 11 17.57 12.52 16.59
C ASP A 11 16.43 11.87 15.80
N ARG A 12 16.58 10.57 15.51
CA ARG A 12 15.57 9.75 14.83
C ARG A 12 14.22 9.70 15.56
N LYS A 13 14.14 10.11 16.84
CA LYS A 13 12.87 10.15 17.60
C LYS A 13 12.06 11.41 17.31
N LYS A 14 12.69 12.49 16.85
CA LYS A 14 12.04 13.76 16.47
C LYS A 14 11.71 13.87 14.98
N TRP A 15 11.95 12.81 14.20
CA TRP A 15 11.74 12.86 12.77
C TRP A 15 10.25 12.99 12.45
N PRO A 16 9.83 13.99 11.65
CA PRO A 16 8.44 14.13 11.28
C PRO A 16 7.98 12.92 10.47
N TRP A 17 6.79 12.42 10.76
CA TRP A 17 6.21 11.30 10.05
C TRP A 17 5.83 11.76 8.65
N VAL A 18 6.45 11.14 7.66
CA VAL A 18 6.33 11.51 6.26
C VAL A 18 5.31 10.62 5.58
N VAL A 19 4.36 11.24 4.88
CA VAL A 19 3.35 10.58 4.06
C VAL A 19 3.33 11.22 2.67
N GLY A 20 3.37 10.42 1.61
CA GLY A 20 3.36 10.90 0.23
C GLY A 20 3.68 9.79 -0.78
N PRO A 21 3.95 10.12 -2.05
CA PRO A 21 4.37 9.13 -3.05
C PRO A 21 5.64 8.38 -2.62
N TYR A 22 5.68 7.07 -2.82
CA TYR A 22 6.77 6.20 -2.35
C TYR A 22 8.15 6.69 -2.75
N LYS A 23 8.35 7.14 -4.00
CA LYS A 23 9.63 7.66 -4.48
C LYS A 23 10.17 8.79 -3.61
N TRP A 24 9.28 9.67 -3.17
CA TRP A 24 9.65 10.78 -2.29
C TRP A 24 9.89 10.26 -0.87
N VAL A 25 8.96 9.47 -0.32
CA VAL A 25 9.08 8.95 1.06
C VAL A 25 10.35 8.11 1.23
N GLU A 26 10.69 7.22 0.30
CA GLU A 26 11.90 6.40 0.34
C GLU A 26 13.18 7.25 0.35
N THR A 27 13.18 8.38 -0.37
CA THR A 27 14.34 9.28 -0.44
C THR A 27 14.63 9.96 0.89
N ILE A 28 13.57 10.34 1.62
CA ILE A 28 13.73 11.14 2.84
C ILE A 28 13.58 10.33 4.14
N CYS A 29 12.85 9.20 4.12
CA CYS A 29 12.62 8.37 5.30
C CYS A 29 13.92 7.73 5.80
N PRO A 30 14.39 8.04 7.02
CA PRO A 30 15.60 7.44 7.59
C PRO A 30 15.36 6.03 8.16
N ARG A 31 14.14 5.50 8.00
CA ARG A 31 13.69 4.20 8.52
C ARG A 31 13.23 3.33 7.35
N GLU A 32 12.01 2.80 7.38
CA GLU A 32 11.45 1.99 6.31
C GLU A 32 10.27 2.75 5.66
N ALA A 33 10.38 3.04 4.36
CA ALA A 33 9.25 3.53 3.58
C ALA A 33 8.31 2.35 3.27
N HIS A 34 7.05 2.48 3.67
CA HIS A 34 6.04 1.45 3.52
C HIS A 34 4.87 1.97 2.69
N HIS A 35 4.48 1.23 1.64
CA HIS A 35 3.24 1.53 0.91
C HIS A 35 2.03 1.34 1.82
N ILE A 36 1.27 2.42 2.05
CA ILE A 36 0.12 2.42 2.97
C ILE A 36 -0.89 1.33 2.58
N ILE A 37 -1.35 1.36 1.33
CA ILE A 37 -1.96 0.19 0.70
C ILE A 37 -0.84 -0.52 -0.04
N HIS A 38 -0.57 -1.78 0.33
CA HIS A 38 0.55 -2.55 -0.24
C HIS A 38 0.56 -2.46 -1.79
N ASP A 39 1.71 -2.15 -2.38
CA ASP A 39 1.90 -2.09 -3.84
C ASP A 39 1.38 -3.34 -4.57
N MET A 40 1.48 -4.48 -3.89
CA MET A 40 0.99 -5.78 -4.33
C MET A 40 -0.50 -5.76 -4.74
N VAL A 41 -1.32 -4.87 -4.16
CA VAL A 41 -2.76 -4.71 -4.44
C VAL A 41 -3.02 -4.23 -5.86
N TYR A 42 -2.07 -3.49 -6.43
CA TYR A 42 -2.23 -2.72 -7.66
C TYR A 42 -1.58 -3.37 -8.88
N ARG A 43 -1.11 -4.63 -8.77
CA ARG A 43 -0.38 -5.31 -9.84
C ARG A 43 -0.67 -6.81 -9.90
N LEU A 44 -0.46 -7.39 -11.07
CA LEU A 44 -0.56 -8.85 -11.28
C LEU A 44 0.76 -9.56 -11.00
N GLY A 45 1.88 -8.96 -11.43
CA GLY A 45 3.23 -9.57 -11.37
C GLY A 45 3.85 -9.58 -9.97
N LYS A 46 5.18 -9.75 -9.91
CA LYS A 46 6.01 -9.57 -8.70
C LYS A 46 6.30 -8.08 -8.46
N ALA A 47 6.83 -7.73 -7.28
CA ALA A 47 7.28 -6.36 -7.03
C ALA A 47 8.43 -6.00 -7.99
N PRO A 48 8.41 -4.81 -8.61
CA PRO A 48 9.51 -4.36 -9.45
C PRO A 48 10.79 -4.18 -8.61
N LYS A 49 11.95 -4.41 -9.24
CA LYS A 49 13.26 -4.27 -8.58
C LYS A 49 14.11 -3.15 -9.17
N LEU A 50 13.92 -2.84 -10.45
CA LEU A 50 14.70 -1.84 -11.17
C LEU A 50 13.90 -0.54 -11.28
N GLU A 51 14.58 0.60 -11.23
CA GLU A 51 13.94 1.92 -11.32
C GLU A 51 13.02 2.10 -12.54
N PRO A 52 13.38 1.66 -13.76
CA PRO A 52 12.47 1.75 -14.90
C PRO A 52 11.13 1.04 -14.65
N ASP A 53 11.16 -0.15 -14.04
CA ASP A 53 9.96 -0.92 -13.73
C ASP A 53 9.13 -0.29 -12.61
N ARG A 54 9.80 0.39 -11.66
CA ARG A 54 9.14 1.07 -10.54
C ARG A 54 8.32 2.29 -10.98
N ASN A 55 8.66 2.89 -12.11
CA ASN A 55 7.93 3.98 -12.76
C ASN A 55 7.01 3.50 -13.90
N SER A 56 6.92 2.19 -14.13
CA SER A 56 6.14 1.62 -15.23
C SER A 56 4.76 1.18 -14.79
N ASN A 57 3.78 1.41 -15.69
CA ASN A 57 2.44 0.85 -15.56
C ASN A 57 2.30 -0.56 -16.16
N ALA A 58 3.38 -1.14 -16.69
CA ALA A 58 3.39 -2.51 -17.15
C ALA A 58 3.00 -3.47 -16.00
N ASN A 59 2.05 -4.38 -16.26
CA ASN A 59 1.50 -5.33 -15.28
C ASN A 59 0.76 -4.69 -14.08
N ARG A 60 0.39 -3.41 -14.17
CA ARG A 60 -0.53 -2.76 -13.23
C ARG A 60 -1.96 -3.11 -13.57
N ILE A 61 -2.79 -3.19 -12.53
CA ILE A 61 -4.25 -3.14 -12.70
C ILE A 61 -4.58 -1.76 -13.27
N PRO A 62 -5.49 -1.63 -14.26
CA PRO A 62 -5.83 -0.35 -14.87
C PRO A 62 -6.08 0.78 -13.86
N HIS A 63 -5.63 1.99 -14.18
CA HIS A 63 -5.78 3.21 -13.35
C HIS A 63 -5.20 3.12 -11.93
N SER A 64 -4.35 2.13 -11.67
CA SER A 64 -3.61 2.01 -10.41
C SER A 64 -2.29 2.79 -10.47
N PRO A 65 -1.77 3.26 -9.32
CA PRO A 65 -0.46 3.91 -9.28
C PRO A 65 0.66 2.91 -9.63
N THR A 66 1.75 3.44 -10.18
CA THR A 66 3.04 2.73 -10.24
C THR A 66 3.60 2.49 -8.83
N TYR A 67 4.72 1.77 -8.74
CA TYR A 67 5.37 1.50 -7.45
C TYR A 67 5.79 2.80 -6.78
N ASN A 68 6.38 3.71 -7.56
CA ASN A 68 6.92 4.97 -7.09
C ASN A 68 5.84 6.03 -6.80
N GLU A 69 4.67 5.92 -7.40
CA GLU A 69 3.52 6.83 -7.17
C GLU A 69 2.64 6.40 -5.99
N GLY A 70 2.66 5.12 -5.62
CA GLY A 70 1.86 4.60 -4.52
C GLY A 70 2.14 5.37 -3.22
N GLN A 71 1.08 5.78 -2.52
CA GLN A 71 1.18 6.49 -1.26
C GLN A 71 1.83 5.61 -0.21
N ALA A 72 2.77 6.20 0.51
CA ALA A 72 3.63 5.56 1.47
C ALA A 72 3.73 6.38 2.75
N ILE A 73 4.11 5.71 3.83
CA ILE A 73 4.41 6.29 5.14
C ILE A 73 5.79 5.81 5.60
N CYS A 74 6.53 6.68 6.28
CA CYS A 74 7.77 6.31 6.96
C CYS A 74 7.47 5.65 8.31
N LEU A 75 7.88 4.39 8.49
CA LEU A 75 7.64 3.59 9.71
C LEU A 75 8.96 3.09 10.30
N SER A 76 8.97 2.79 11.61
CA SER A 76 10.06 1.97 12.17
C SER A 76 9.94 0.52 11.70
N PRO A 77 11.04 -0.27 11.76
CA PRO A 77 10.96 -1.72 11.54
C PRO A 77 9.94 -2.42 12.44
N GLY A 78 9.80 -1.94 13.68
CA GLY A 78 8.77 -2.32 14.64
C GLY A 78 7.36 -2.21 14.07
N MET A 79 6.96 -0.98 13.73
CA MET A 79 5.66 -0.64 13.16
C MET A 79 5.38 -1.33 11.81
N HIS A 80 6.42 -1.58 11.02
CA HIS A 80 6.27 -2.14 9.69
C HIS A 80 6.10 -3.66 9.74
N ARG A 81 6.95 -4.38 10.51
CA ARG A 81 7.04 -5.84 10.41
C ARG A 81 7.31 -6.62 11.70
N THR A 82 8.02 -6.07 12.69
CA THR A 82 8.49 -6.90 13.83
C THR A 82 7.59 -6.88 15.05
N ASP A 83 6.98 -5.74 15.39
CA ASP A 83 6.15 -5.61 16.60
C ASP A 83 4.84 -6.41 16.44
N GLU A 84 4.16 -6.73 17.54
CA GLU A 84 2.90 -7.50 17.50
C GLU A 84 1.77 -6.77 16.78
N ASP A 85 1.78 -5.44 16.84
CA ASP A 85 0.85 -4.54 16.18
C ASP A 85 1.35 -4.02 14.82
N ALA A 86 2.41 -4.62 14.28
CA ALA A 86 3.00 -4.24 13.01
C ALA A 86 1.96 -4.32 11.85
N VAL A 87 2.03 -3.36 10.93
CA VAL A 87 1.08 -3.25 9.81
C VAL A 87 1.03 -4.51 8.96
N HIS A 88 2.17 -5.18 8.72
CA HIS A 88 2.19 -6.44 7.97
C HIS A 88 1.57 -7.62 8.73
N LYS A 89 1.65 -7.64 10.06
CA LYS A 89 1.05 -8.72 10.88
C LYS A 89 -0.46 -8.59 10.93
N SER A 90 -1.01 -7.37 10.93
CA SER A 90 -2.45 -7.13 10.91
C SER A 90 -3.05 -7.15 9.51
N LEU A 91 -2.41 -6.48 8.54
CA LEU A 91 -2.99 -6.30 7.20
C LEU A 91 -2.93 -7.56 6.33
N ASN A 92 -1.83 -8.34 6.38
CA ASN A 92 -1.72 -9.52 5.51
C ASN A 92 -2.81 -10.58 5.79
N PRO A 93 -3.12 -10.95 7.05
CA PRO A 93 -4.24 -11.84 7.35
C PRO A 93 -5.59 -11.24 6.96
N ALA A 94 -5.79 -9.94 7.20
CA ALA A 94 -7.03 -9.26 6.84
C ALA A 94 -7.28 -9.29 5.32
N LEU A 95 -6.25 -9.03 4.51
CA LEU A 95 -6.36 -9.12 3.05
C LEU A 95 -6.62 -10.55 2.59
N LYS A 96 -5.92 -11.54 3.16
CA LYS A 96 -6.16 -12.95 2.84
C LYS A 96 -7.63 -13.32 3.07
N LEU A 97 -8.16 -13.03 4.26
CA LEU A 97 -9.56 -13.30 4.61
C LEU A 97 -10.55 -12.55 3.71
N LEU A 98 -10.23 -11.30 3.37
CA LEU A 98 -11.05 -10.51 2.45
C LEU A 98 -11.11 -11.16 1.06
N GLY A 99 -9.98 -11.64 0.55
CA GLY A 99 -9.88 -12.34 -0.73
C GLY A 99 -10.64 -13.65 -0.78
N GLU A 100 -10.66 -14.40 0.33
CA GLU A 100 -11.39 -15.67 0.46
C GLU A 100 -12.92 -15.50 0.38
N ARG A 101 -13.42 -14.30 0.71
CA ARG A 101 -14.85 -13.98 0.73
C ARG A 101 -15.38 -13.42 -0.59
N HIS A 102 -14.51 -13.17 -1.55
CA HIS A 102 -14.85 -12.57 -2.84
C HIS A 102 -14.73 -13.58 -3.97
N VAL A 103 -15.52 -13.35 -5.03
CA VAL A 103 -15.46 -14.09 -6.27
C VAL A 103 -15.01 -13.15 -7.39
N PRO A 104 -13.92 -13.46 -8.11
CA PRO A 104 -13.00 -14.59 -7.90
C PRO A 104 -12.12 -14.43 -6.65
N ASN A 105 -11.72 -15.56 -6.06
CA ASN A 105 -10.88 -15.60 -4.87
C ASN A 105 -9.53 -14.92 -5.12
N GLY A 106 -8.99 -14.23 -4.12
CA GLY A 106 -7.73 -13.49 -4.21
C GLY A 106 -7.89 -12.07 -4.79
N THR A 107 -9.13 -11.61 -4.92
CA THR A 107 -9.49 -10.23 -5.28
C THR A 107 -10.39 -9.61 -4.21
N ALA A 108 -10.43 -8.28 -4.13
CA ALA A 108 -11.45 -7.55 -3.38
C ALA A 108 -11.57 -6.10 -3.89
N PRO A 109 -12.72 -5.41 -3.72
CA PRO A 109 -12.84 -4.00 -4.05
C PRO A 109 -11.83 -3.13 -3.29
N LEU A 110 -11.22 -2.16 -3.97
CA LEU A 110 -10.24 -1.24 -3.36
C LEU A 110 -10.79 -0.48 -2.15
N GLY A 111 -12.10 -0.21 -2.11
CA GLY A 111 -12.75 0.43 -0.97
C GLY A 111 -12.70 -0.40 0.31
N GLU A 112 -12.84 -1.72 0.18
CA GLU A 112 -12.75 -2.67 1.31
C GLU A 112 -11.30 -2.92 1.72
N ILE A 113 -10.40 -3.04 0.74
CA ILE A 113 -8.95 -3.11 0.99
C ILE A 113 -8.47 -1.88 1.77
N ARG A 114 -8.91 -0.68 1.36
CA ARG A 114 -8.64 0.57 2.07
C ARG A 114 -9.16 0.53 3.51
N ALA A 115 -10.37 0.02 3.73
CA ALA A 115 -10.93 -0.08 5.09
C ALA A 115 -10.08 -1.00 5.97
N ALA A 116 -9.65 -2.15 5.46
CA ALA A 116 -8.71 -3.05 6.14
C ALA A 116 -7.36 -2.36 6.42
N THR A 117 -6.83 -1.60 5.45
CA THR A 117 -5.63 -0.78 5.63
C THR A 117 -5.81 0.27 6.74
N HIS A 118 -6.95 0.95 6.81
CA HIS A 118 -7.22 1.92 7.89
C HIS A 118 -7.21 1.26 9.27
N GLN A 119 -7.81 0.07 9.39
CA GLN A 119 -7.80 -0.70 10.63
C GLN A 119 -6.38 -1.11 11.02
N ALA A 120 -5.59 -1.63 10.07
CA ALA A 120 -4.20 -2.01 10.32
C ALA A 120 -3.34 -0.82 10.80
N ILE A 121 -3.48 0.36 10.19
CA ILE A 121 -2.78 1.58 10.64
C ILE A 121 -3.20 1.99 12.04
N ASN A 122 -4.49 1.86 12.39
CA ASN A 122 -5.00 2.21 13.71
C ASN A 122 -4.41 1.35 14.82
N MET A 123 -4.12 0.08 14.52
CA MET A 123 -3.57 -0.87 15.49
C MET A 123 -2.15 -0.53 15.93
N ILE A 124 -1.37 0.20 15.12
CA ILE A 124 0.03 0.53 15.41
C ILE A 124 0.08 1.48 16.64
N SER A 125 0.34 0.94 17.81
CA SER A 125 0.23 1.63 19.11
C SER A 125 1.17 2.82 19.23
N ASN A 126 2.40 2.69 18.74
CA ASN A 126 3.45 3.69 18.84
C ASN A 126 3.45 4.71 17.68
N LEU A 127 2.50 4.63 16.74
CA LEU A 127 2.33 5.62 15.67
C LEU A 127 1.38 6.74 16.14
N PRO A 128 1.81 8.01 16.18
CA PRO A 128 0.96 9.10 16.67
C PRO A 128 -0.33 9.27 15.85
N GLU A 129 -1.42 9.66 16.51
CA GLU A 129 -2.75 9.71 15.87
C GLU A 129 -2.81 10.66 14.68
N LYS A 130 -2.10 11.79 14.73
CA LYS A 130 -1.96 12.71 13.60
C LYS A 130 -1.40 12.01 12.36
N CYS A 131 -0.48 11.07 12.54
CA CYS A 131 0.22 10.36 11.47
C CYS A 131 -0.61 9.22 10.93
N LYS A 132 -1.31 8.51 11.83
CA LYS A 132 -2.35 7.56 11.44
C LYS A 132 -3.40 8.24 10.57
N LYS A 133 -3.88 9.42 10.97
CA LYS A 133 -4.84 10.22 10.19
C LYS A 133 -4.30 10.58 8.81
N LEU A 134 -3.09 11.14 8.73
CA LEU A 134 -2.46 11.49 7.44
C LEU A 134 -2.34 10.28 6.50
N ALA A 135 -1.94 9.12 7.03
CA ALA A 135 -1.83 7.90 6.24
C ALA A 135 -3.20 7.42 5.71
N ARG A 136 -4.23 7.45 6.56
CA ARG A 136 -5.61 7.10 6.16
C ARG A 136 -6.19 8.08 5.14
N ASP A 137 -5.93 9.37 5.30
CA ASP A 137 -6.37 10.39 4.34
C ASP A 137 -5.69 10.17 2.98
N ALA A 138 -4.38 9.89 2.96
CA ALA A 138 -3.66 9.56 1.72
C ALA A 138 -4.18 8.27 1.05
N ALA A 139 -4.47 7.22 1.82
CA ALA A 139 -5.09 5.99 1.32
C ALA A 139 -6.49 6.26 0.72
N THR A 140 -7.26 7.14 1.37
CA THR A 140 -8.59 7.56 0.91
C THR A 140 -8.52 8.29 -0.42
N VAL A 141 -7.59 9.25 -0.56
CA VAL A 141 -7.36 9.98 -1.81
C VAL A 141 -6.88 9.05 -2.92
N GLN A 142 -5.92 8.16 -2.65
CA GLN A 142 -5.38 7.23 -3.66
C GLN A 142 -6.45 6.32 -4.26
N VAL A 143 -7.34 5.80 -3.42
CA VAL A 143 -8.46 4.96 -3.87
C VAL A 143 -9.50 5.82 -4.59
N GLY A 144 -9.89 6.95 -4.00
CA GLY A 144 -10.80 7.93 -4.62
C GLY A 144 -12.07 7.29 -5.17
N SER A 145 -12.41 7.63 -6.41
CA SER A 145 -13.56 7.08 -7.15
C SER A 145 -13.42 5.60 -7.55
N LYS A 146 -12.25 4.99 -7.39
CA LYS A 146 -11.96 3.59 -7.77
C LYS A 146 -12.35 2.59 -6.69
N SER A 147 -13.25 2.95 -5.78
CA SER A 147 -13.63 2.11 -4.64
C SER A 147 -14.16 0.72 -5.03
N ARG A 148 -14.77 0.59 -6.21
CA ARG A 148 -15.32 -0.67 -6.77
C ARG A 148 -14.33 -1.44 -7.65
N GLN A 149 -13.17 -0.86 -7.98
CA GLN A 149 -12.16 -1.54 -8.77
C GLN A 149 -11.60 -2.74 -7.98
N PRO A 150 -11.40 -3.91 -8.60
CA PRO A 150 -10.73 -5.04 -7.96
C PRO A 150 -9.26 -4.72 -7.70
N GLY A 151 -8.79 -5.04 -6.50
CA GLY A 151 -7.39 -5.11 -6.13
C GLY A 151 -7.01 -6.55 -5.75
N ARG A 152 -5.72 -6.87 -5.88
CA ARG A 152 -5.19 -8.18 -5.47
C ARG A 152 -5.08 -8.25 -3.94
N THR A 153 -5.46 -9.38 -3.35
CA THR A 153 -5.36 -9.59 -1.89
C THR A 153 -4.30 -10.61 -1.48
N THR A 154 -3.71 -11.31 -2.45
CA THR A 154 -2.68 -12.33 -2.23
C THR A 154 -1.26 -11.77 -2.37
N ARG A 155 -0.35 -12.28 -1.53
CA ARG A 155 1.07 -11.88 -1.58
C ARG A 155 1.76 -12.35 -2.86
N LEU A 156 1.47 -13.57 -3.29
CA LEU A 156 1.99 -14.14 -4.53
C LEU A 156 1.12 -13.70 -5.71
N PRO A 157 1.69 -13.63 -6.93
CA PRO A 157 0.91 -13.43 -8.14
C PRO A 157 -0.30 -14.38 -8.22
N PRO A 158 -1.47 -13.90 -8.72
CA PRO A 158 -2.63 -14.75 -8.89
C PRO A 158 -2.31 -15.86 -9.89
N LYS A 159 -2.82 -17.06 -9.61
CA LYS A 159 -2.74 -18.22 -10.52
C LYS A 159 -4.09 -18.54 -11.15
N ASP A 160 -5.16 -18.12 -10.50
CA ASP A 160 -6.53 -18.32 -10.96
C ASP A 160 -6.84 -17.43 -12.16
N ALA A 161 -7.39 -18.03 -13.21
CA ALA A 161 -7.63 -17.34 -14.49
C ALA A 161 -8.71 -16.25 -14.37
N ASP A 162 -9.74 -16.46 -13.55
CA ASP A 162 -10.78 -15.46 -13.34
C ASP A 162 -10.28 -14.28 -12.53
N ALA A 163 -9.47 -14.53 -11.49
CA ALA A 163 -8.79 -13.48 -10.74
C ALA A 163 -7.88 -12.66 -11.65
N ILE A 164 -7.07 -13.32 -12.50
CA ILE A 164 -6.24 -12.64 -13.51
C ILE A 164 -7.10 -11.79 -14.43
N ARG A 165 -8.19 -12.34 -14.98
CA ARG A 165 -9.09 -11.65 -15.90
C ARG A 165 -9.71 -10.39 -15.28
N VAL A 166 -10.24 -10.50 -14.05
CA VAL A 166 -10.87 -9.38 -13.33
C VAL A 166 -9.84 -8.30 -12.97
N LEU A 167 -8.66 -8.69 -12.48
CA LEU A 167 -7.60 -7.74 -12.14
C LEU A 167 -7.01 -7.06 -13.39
N TRP A 168 -6.84 -7.78 -14.49
CA TRP A 168 -6.37 -7.20 -15.75
C TRP A 168 -7.41 -6.24 -16.35
N GLY A 169 -8.70 -6.59 -16.26
CA GLY A 169 -9.79 -5.73 -16.74
C GLY A 169 -10.04 -4.50 -15.87
N GLY A 170 -9.59 -4.49 -14.61
CA GLY A 170 -9.83 -3.39 -13.68
C GLY A 170 -11.30 -3.25 -13.25
N SER A 171 -12.11 -4.28 -13.45
CA SER A 171 -13.52 -4.32 -13.04
C SER A 171 -14.00 -5.75 -12.85
N TYR A 172 -14.90 -5.99 -11.91
CA TYR A 172 -15.70 -7.20 -11.88
C TYR A 172 -16.60 -7.27 -13.12
N ALA A 173 -16.75 -8.44 -13.72
CA ALA A 173 -17.70 -8.63 -14.81
C ALA A 173 -19.11 -8.29 -14.30
N ARG A 174 -19.87 -7.53 -15.10
CA ARG A 174 -21.29 -7.29 -14.86
C ARG A 174 -22.11 -8.45 -15.37
#